data_AF-A0A9D9QAU1-F1
#
_entry.id   AF-A0A9D9QAU1-F1
#
_cell.length_a   1.000
_cell.length_b   1.000
_cell.length_c   1.000
_cell.angle_alpha   90.00
_cell.angle_beta   90.00
_cell.angle_gamma   90.00
#
_symmetry.space_group_name_H-M   'P 1'
#
loop_
_entity.id
_entity.type
_entity.pdbx_description
1 polymer ?
#
loop_
_entity_poly.entity_id
_entity_poly.type
_entity_poly.pdbx_seq_one_letter_code
_entity_poly.pdbx_strand_id
1 'polypeptide(L)'
;MNFDLVVVGGGPAGMAAALEAYNNGIKSIAIVERDVEPGGILQQCIHNGFGLHVFKEELTGPEYAQRFINMTKETEIKYFLDTIVLDIAQDKTL
;
A
#
# COMPACT_ATOMS: atom_id res chain seq x y z
N MET A 1 1.70 19.93 -4.74
CA MET A 1 0.51 19.06 -4.92
C MET A 1 -0.16 18.92 -3.56
N ASN A 2 -1.46 18.68 -3.49
CA ASN A 2 -2.14 18.47 -2.20
C ASN A 2 -2.97 17.18 -2.26
N PHE A 3 -2.90 16.39 -1.19
CA PHE A 3 -3.62 15.12 -1.03
C PHE A 3 -4.37 15.15 0.30
N ASP A 4 -5.56 14.55 0.33
CA ASP A 4 -6.35 14.45 1.56
C ASP A 4 -5.75 13.40 2.52
N LEU A 5 -5.10 12.37 1.95
CA LEU A 5 -4.37 11.34 2.66
C LEU A 5 -3.09 10.96 1.91
N VAL A 6 -1.98 10.86 2.65
CA VAL A 6 -0.76 10.22 2.17
C VAL A 6 -0.40 9.05 3.08
N VAL A 7 -0.15 7.89 2.49
CA VAL A 7 0.32 6.68 3.16
C VAL A 7 1.80 6.49 2.83
N VAL A 8 2.63 6.43 3.86
CA VAL A 8 4.08 6.17 3.69
C VAL A 8 4.33 4.67 3.89
N GLY A 9 4.70 3.99 2.81
CA GLY A 9 4.90 2.55 2.70
C GLY A 9 3.86 1.88 1.79
N GLY A 10 4.33 1.24 0.73
CA GLY A 10 3.56 0.47 -0.26
C GLY A 10 3.50 -1.03 0.03
N GLY A 11 3.73 -1.46 1.27
CA GLY A 11 3.45 -2.83 1.71
C GLY A 11 1.94 -3.12 1.85
N PRO A 12 1.53 -4.38 2.11
CA PRO A 12 0.12 -4.77 2.26
C PRO A 12 -0.65 -3.93 3.28
N ALA A 13 -0.04 -3.59 4.42
CA ALA A 13 -0.68 -2.77 5.43
C ALA A 13 -0.99 -1.34 4.92
N GLY A 14 -0.04 -0.73 4.21
CA GLY A 14 -0.23 0.61 3.64
C GLY A 14 -1.27 0.62 2.53
N MET A 15 -1.22 -0.36 1.63
CA MET A 15 -2.23 -0.51 0.58
C MET A 15 -3.62 -0.80 1.15
N ALA A 16 -3.73 -1.65 2.18
CA ALA A 16 -5.00 -1.92 2.86
C ALA A 16 -5.58 -0.65 3.49
N ALA A 17 -4.74 0.17 4.15
CA ALA A 17 -5.17 1.43 4.74
C ALA A 17 -5.66 2.42 3.67
N ALA A 18 -4.93 2.54 2.55
CA ALA A 18 -5.32 3.39 1.43
C ALA A 18 -6.63 2.94 0.78
N LEU A 19 -6.82 1.62 0.58
CA LEU A 19 -8.05 1.03 0.05
C LEU A 19 -9.24 1.28 0.96
N GLU A 20 -9.08 1.09 2.27
CA GLU A 20 -10.17 1.31 3.21
C GLU A 20 -10.56 2.79 3.25
N ALA A 21 -9.59 3.70 3.27
CA ALA A 21 -9.86 5.13 3.15
C ALA A 21 -10.60 5.48 1.84
N TYR A 22 -10.21 4.85 0.73
CA TYR A 22 -10.87 5.02 -0.57
C TYR A 22 -12.32 4.55 -0.56
N ASN A 23 -12.58 3.39 0.05
CA ASN A 23 -13.92 2.83 0.20
C ASN A 23 -14.82 3.68 1.11
N ASN A 24 -14.22 4.37 2.09
CA ASN A 24 -14.91 5.32 2.97
C ASN A 24 -15.02 6.75 2.37
N GLY A 25 -14.67 6.93 1.10
CA GLY A 25 -14.99 8.14 0.34
C GLY A 25 -13.85 9.14 0.16
N ILE A 26 -12.66 8.91 0.74
CA ILE A 26 -11.49 9.75 0.46
C ILE A 26 -10.97 9.41 -0.94
N LYS A 27 -10.93 10.36 -1.87
CA LYS A 27 -10.51 10.09 -3.27
C LYS A 27 -9.14 10.65 -3.61
N SER A 28 -8.67 11.68 -2.90
CA SER A 28 -7.32 12.23 -3.09
C SER A 28 -6.32 11.52 -2.18
N ILE A 29 -5.81 10.37 -2.63
CA ILE A 29 -4.89 9.51 -1.86
C ILE A 29 -3.59 9.27 -2.64
N ALA A 30 -2.46 9.35 -1.93
CA ALA A 30 -1.16 8.92 -2.41
C ALA A 30 -0.55 7.84 -1.51
N ILE A 31 0.12 6.86 -2.12
CA ILE A 31 1.02 5.92 -1.45
C ILE A 31 2.44 6.26 -1.90
N VAL A 32 3.34 6.50 -0.95
CA VAL A 32 4.77 6.71 -1.20
C VAL A 32 5.53 5.45 -0.81
N GLU A 33 6.27 4.86 -1.74
CA GLU A 33 7.06 3.66 -1.54
C GLU A 33 8.49 3.91 -1.97
N ARG A 34 9.43 3.49 -1.11
CA ARG A 34 10.86 3.62 -1.33
C ARG A 34 11.32 2.73 -2.47
N ASP A 35 10.75 1.53 -2.59
CA ASP A 35 11.17 0.56 -3.59
C ASP A 35 10.59 0.89 -4.98
N VAL A 36 11.14 0.26 -6.02
CA VAL A 36 10.70 0.41 -7.41
C VAL A 36 9.36 -0.28 -7.68
N GLU A 37 8.88 -1.09 -6.73
CA GLU A 37 7.62 -1.80 -6.77
C GLU A 37 6.94 -1.88 -5.40
N PRO A 38 5.59 -1.85 -5.32
CA PRO A 38 4.89 -2.07 -4.06
C PRO A 38 4.95 -3.53 -3.62
N GLY A 39 4.74 -3.79 -2.32
CA GLY A 39 4.70 -5.14 -1.75
C GLY A 39 5.52 -5.29 -0.46
N GLY A 40 6.50 -4.41 -0.26
CA GLY A 40 7.32 -4.36 0.96
C GLY A 40 8.03 -5.69 1.26
N ILE A 41 8.12 -6.06 2.53
CA ILE A 41 8.89 -7.25 2.96
C ILE A 41 8.31 -8.57 2.44
N LEU A 42 7.01 -8.63 2.14
CA LEU A 42 6.36 -9.87 1.72
C LEU A 42 6.85 -10.39 0.36
N GLN A 43 7.48 -9.53 -0.44
CA GLN A 43 8.15 -9.94 -1.68
C GLN A 43 9.25 -10.99 -1.44
N GLN A 44 9.81 -11.04 -0.22
CA GLN A 44 10.86 -11.98 0.19
C GLN A 44 10.31 -13.18 0.99
N CYS A 45 9.04 -13.14 1.40
CA CYS A 45 8.43 -14.16 2.25
C CYS A 45 7.85 -15.32 1.41
N ILE A 46 8.71 -16.22 0.92
CA ILE A 46 8.32 -17.33 0.03
C ILE A 46 7.60 -18.50 0.72
N HIS A 47 7.30 -18.40 2.02
CA HIS A 47 6.50 -19.40 2.73
C HIS A 47 5.00 -19.07 2.65
N ASN A 48 4.17 -20.09 2.82
CA ASN A 48 2.72 -19.99 2.88
C ASN A 48 2.20 -19.61 4.28
N GLY A 49 0.88 -19.54 4.43
CA GLY A 49 0.19 -19.21 5.70
C GLY A 49 -0.35 -17.78 5.76
N PHE A 50 -0.15 -16.97 4.71
CA PHE A 50 -0.78 -15.66 4.57
C PHE A 50 -2.21 -15.81 4.01
N GLY A 51 -3.01 -14.75 4.06
CA GLY A 51 -4.33 -14.71 3.39
C GLY A 51 -5.49 -15.39 4.13
N LEU A 52 -5.23 -16.32 5.05
CA LEU A 52 -6.27 -17.15 5.69
C LEU A 52 -7.42 -16.35 6.32
N HIS A 53 -7.11 -15.22 6.97
CA HIS A 53 -8.13 -14.39 7.61
C HIS A 53 -8.83 -13.43 6.65
N VAL A 54 -8.08 -12.82 5.74
CA VAL A 54 -8.52 -11.72 4.86
C VAL A 54 -9.15 -12.23 3.57
N PHE A 55 -8.49 -13.17 2.89
CA PHE A 55 -8.90 -13.72 1.60
C PHE A 55 -9.51 -15.12 1.68
N LYS A 56 -9.49 -15.75 2.87
CA LYS A 56 -9.96 -17.15 3.08
C LYS A 56 -9.24 -18.16 2.17
N GLU A 57 -8.01 -17.84 1.82
CA GLU A 57 -7.15 -18.60 0.91
C GLU A 57 -5.75 -18.64 1.54
N GLU A 58 -5.06 -19.77 1.45
CA GLU A 58 -3.67 -19.89 1.90
C GLU A 58 -2.73 -19.40 0.79
N LEU A 59 -2.02 -18.31 1.06
CA LEU A 59 -1.16 -17.63 0.10
C LEU A 59 0.28 -17.58 0.60
N THR A 60 1.23 -17.50 -0.32
CA THR A 60 2.59 -17.03 -0.04
C THR A 60 2.61 -15.53 0.23
N GLY A 61 3.72 -15.02 0.77
CA GLY A 61 3.91 -13.58 0.96
C GLY A 61 3.72 -12.76 -0.33
N PRO A 62 4.40 -13.10 -1.44
CA PRO A 62 4.25 -12.38 -2.71
C PRO A 62 2.82 -12.42 -3.25
N GLU A 63 2.14 -13.57 -3.17
CA GLU A 63 0.74 -13.67 -3.61
C GLU A 63 -0.20 -12.81 -2.76
N TYR A 64 0.01 -12.77 -1.44
CA TYR A 64 -0.75 -11.91 -0.55
C TYR A 64 -0.54 -10.42 -0.86
N ALA A 65 0.71 -9.99 -1.09
CA ALA A 65 1.01 -8.63 -1.54
C ALA A 65 0.35 -8.34 -2.90
N GLN A 66 0.42 -9.27 -3.84
CA GLN A 66 -0.15 -9.12 -5.18
C GLN A 66 -1.67 -8.91 -5.16
N ARG A 67 -2.40 -9.55 -4.23
CA ARG A 67 -3.84 -9.29 -4.06
C ARG A 67 -4.11 -7.82 -3.75
N PHE A 68 -3.38 -7.24 -2.81
CA PHE A 68 -3.52 -5.82 -2.48
C PHE A 68 -3.11 -4.92 -3.64
N ILE A 69 -1.99 -5.22 -4.32
CA ILE A 69 -1.54 -4.46 -5.51
C ILE A 69 -2.62 -4.44 -6.59
N ASN A 70 -3.28 -5.57 -6.84
CA ASN A 70 -4.36 -5.64 -7.81
C ASN A 70 -5.55 -4.80 -7.34
N MET A 71 -5.96 -4.93 -6.08
CA MET A 71 -7.08 -4.15 -5.54
C MET A 71 -6.83 -2.64 -5.60
N THR A 72 -5.64 -2.15 -5.26
CA THR A 72 -5.29 -0.72 -5.36
C THR A 72 -5.21 -0.24 -6.81
N LYS A 73 -4.75 -1.08 -7.75
CA LYS A 73 -4.72 -0.74 -9.18
C LYS A 73 -6.10 -0.50 -9.79
N GLU A 74 -7.16 -1.08 -9.21
CA GLU A 74 -8.56 -0.84 -9.63
C GLU A 74 -9.13 0.48 -9.06
N THR A 75 -8.30 1.33 -8.46
CA THR A 75 -8.71 2.61 -7.85
C THR A 75 -7.91 3.79 -8.42
N GLU A 76 -8.29 5.02 -8.05
CA GLU A 76 -7.56 6.24 -8.40
C GLU A 76 -6.40 6.57 -7.43
N ILE A 77 -6.08 5.68 -6.49
CA ILE A 77 -4.98 5.87 -5.54
C ILE A 77 -3.65 5.97 -6.31
N LYS A 78 -2.90 7.04 -6.08
CA LYS A 78 -1.63 7.28 -6.77
C LYS A 78 -0.46 6.62 -6.06
N TYR A 79 0.44 6.02 -6.83
CA TYR A 79 1.73 5.54 -6.34
C TYR A 79 2.85 6.52 -6.68
N PHE A 80 3.70 6.79 -5.70
CA PHE A 80 5.02 7.39 -5.86
C PHE A 80 6.04 6.33 -5.45
N LEU A 81 6.51 5.56 -6.44
CA LEU A 81 7.53 4.53 -6.26
C LEU A 81 8.93 5.16 -6.36
N ASP A 82 9.96 4.42 -5.95
CA ASP A 82 11.35 4.89 -5.90
C ASP A 82 11.46 6.26 -5.19
N THR A 83 10.63 6.45 -4.16
CA THR A 83 10.46 7.74 -3.48
C THR A 83 10.54 7.54 -1.97
N ILE A 84 11.48 8.21 -1.33
CA ILE A 84 11.72 8.11 0.12
C ILE A 84 11.24 9.39 0.78
N VAL A 85 10.34 9.26 1.76
CA VAL A 85 10.01 10.36 2.67
C VAL A 85 11.14 10.50 3.68
N LEU A 86 11.75 11.69 3.75
CA LEU A 86 12.90 11.97 4.61
C LEU A 86 12.51 12.68 5.92
N ASP A 87 11.47 13.50 5.87
CA ASP A 87 10.98 14.26 7.01
C ASP A 87 9.46 14.45 6.91
N ILE A 88 8.82 14.79 8.02
CA ILE A 88 7.40 15.14 8.08
C ILE A 88 7.29 16.40 8.92
N ALA A 89 7.06 17.53 8.27
CA ALA A 89 6.92 18.82 8.94
C ALA A 89 5.63 18.89 9.78
N GLN A 90 5.57 19.84 10.72
CA GLN A 90 4.41 20.02 11.60
C GLN A 90 3.11 20.36 10.84
N ASP A 91 3.22 20.99 9.67
CA ASP A 91 2.10 21.29 8.78
C ASP A 91 1.73 20.11 7.86
N LYS A 92 2.33 18.93 8.09
CA LYS A 92 2.15 17.67 7.35
C LYS A 92 2.72 17.68 5.93
N THR A 93 3.60 18.62 5.62
CA THR A 93 4.43 18.54 4.41
C THR A 93 5.43 17.40 4.55
N LEU A 94 5.58 16.59 3.49
CA LEU A 94 6.51 15.46 3.37
C LEU A 94 7.74 15.83 2.51
#